data_AF-A0A1S9DS39-F1
#
_entry.id   AF-A0A1S9DS39-F1
#
_cell.length_a   1.000
_cell.length_b   1.000
_cell.length_c   1.000
_cell.angle_alpha   90.00
_cell.angle_beta   90.00
_cell.angle_gamma   90.00
#
_symmetry.space_group_name_H-M   'P 1'
#
loop_
_entity.id
_entity.type
_entity.pdbx_description
1 polymer ?
#
loop_
_entity_poly.entity_id
_entity_poly.type
_entity_poly.pdbx_seq_one_letter_code
_entity_poly.pdbx_strand_id
1 'polypeptide(L)'
;MCDSFEITRYADHALCKSPFAHNFSGYPRAFENPDTEEPPNLKEPSLPADYETLSGEAKMEADELHRRRLLLHYYRLFNGGLNKAHLSALRDPLLYPRQHLVDRAGRQWSGNLMTLKGALIRMTEYWPNLPDTKDVTCPVQFTNAELEEFFEKEEQLFQLNPVVNLWREQIGGASEDGWISNENYESARQKVVELMESLIAIAEGDQEDIALLEKGWPFRDQEGDN
;
A
#
# COMPACT_ATOMS: atom_id res chain seq x y z
N MET A 1 4.99 0.79 -43.90
CA MET A 1 5.37 -0.43 -43.16
C MET A 1 4.84 -0.24 -41.76
N CYS A 2 3.65 -0.79 -41.49
CA CYS A 2 3.16 -0.96 -40.13
C CYS A 2 3.67 -2.33 -39.69
N ASP A 3 4.62 -2.34 -38.76
CA ASP A 3 4.93 -3.58 -38.07
C ASP A 3 3.84 -3.81 -37.02
N SER A 4 3.17 -4.94 -37.21
CA SER A 4 2.21 -5.54 -36.30
C SER A 4 2.91 -5.91 -35.00
N PHE A 5 2.59 -5.20 -33.92
CA PHE A 5 2.93 -5.67 -32.57
C PHE A 5 1.92 -6.74 -32.15
N GLU A 6 2.35 -8.00 -32.15
CA GLU A 6 1.66 -9.11 -31.49
C GLU A 6 1.61 -8.85 -29.98
N ILE A 7 0.40 -8.67 -29.45
CA ILE A 7 0.13 -8.59 -28.02
C ILE A 7 0.29 -10.00 -27.44
N THR A 8 1.40 -10.25 -26.73
CA THR A 8 1.76 -11.59 -26.23
C THR A 8 1.43 -11.84 -24.76
N ARG A 9 0.86 -10.91 -24.00
CA ARG A 9 0.38 -11.18 -22.63
C ARG A 9 -0.83 -10.32 -22.27
N TYR A 10 -1.82 -10.94 -21.62
CA TYR A 10 -3.04 -10.34 -21.08
C TYR A 10 -2.72 -9.08 -20.25
N ALA A 11 -2.98 -7.92 -20.83
CA ALA A 11 -3.01 -6.64 -20.13
C ALA A 11 -4.47 -6.19 -20.03
N ASP A 12 -5.30 -6.95 -19.32
CA ASP A 12 -6.76 -6.70 -19.30
C ASP A 12 -7.38 -6.73 -17.89
N HIS A 13 -6.63 -6.31 -16.87
CA HIS A 13 -7.20 -6.05 -15.54
C HIS A 13 -6.95 -4.64 -15.01
N ALA A 14 -6.07 -3.85 -15.64
CA ALA A 14 -5.91 -2.43 -15.33
C ALA A 14 -7.04 -1.55 -15.93
N LEU A 15 -7.77 -2.07 -16.93
CA LEU A 15 -8.88 -1.39 -17.61
C LEU A 15 -10.26 -1.76 -17.04
N CYS A 16 -10.37 -2.81 -16.24
CA CYS A 16 -11.58 -3.09 -15.44
C CYS A 16 -11.55 -2.29 -14.12
N LYS A 17 -11.21 -1.01 -14.20
CA LYS A 17 -11.62 -0.05 -13.16
C LYS A 17 -13.12 0.12 -13.34
N SER A 18 -13.87 -0.57 -12.50
CA SER A 18 -15.31 -0.40 -12.32
C SER A 18 -15.74 1.07 -12.49
N PRO A 19 -16.95 1.36 -13.04
CA PRO A 19 -17.47 2.72 -13.23
C PRO A 19 -17.61 3.56 -11.93
N PHE A 20 -17.18 3.05 -10.77
CA PHE A 20 -16.94 3.82 -9.54
C PHE A 20 -15.74 4.78 -9.63
N ALA A 21 -15.54 5.46 -10.76
CA ALA A 21 -14.58 6.56 -10.90
C ALA A 21 -14.90 7.76 -9.97
N HIS A 22 -16.00 7.70 -9.23
CA HIS A 22 -16.33 8.63 -8.14
C HIS A 22 -15.58 8.36 -6.83
N ASN A 23 -14.89 7.22 -6.68
CA ASN A 23 -14.34 6.74 -5.39
C ASN A 23 -12.81 6.80 -5.26
N PHE A 24 -12.09 7.41 -6.20
CA PHE A 24 -10.65 7.68 -6.08
C PHE A 24 -10.36 9.18 -5.91
N SER A 25 -11.18 9.91 -5.18
CA SER A 25 -10.75 11.22 -4.69
C SER A 25 -9.58 10.99 -3.74
N GLY A 26 -8.42 11.56 -4.05
CA GLY A 26 -7.15 11.35 -3.34
C GLY A 26 -6.00 11.86 -4.20
N TYR A 27 -4.80 11.90 -3.63
CA TYR A 27 -3.59 12.20 -4.42
C TYR A 27 -3.20 10.94 -5.20
N PRO A 28 -3.08 10.99 -6.54
CA PRO A 28 -2.48 9.89 -7.27
C PRO A 28 -1.06 9.63 -6.75
N ARG A 29 -0.56 8.38 -6.81
CA ARG A 29 0.75 7.98 -6.26
C ARG A 29 1.91 8.91 -6.61
N ALA A 30 1.94 9.46 -7.83
CA ALA A 30 2.97 10.40 -8.26
C ALA A 30 2.95 11.76 -7.54
N PHE A 31 1.85 12.09 -6.87
CA PHE A 31 1.57 13.35 -6.17
C PHE A 31 1.24 13.12 -4.69
N GLU A 32 1.44 11.91 -4.16
CA GLU A 32 1.27 11.64 -2.73
C GLU A 32 2.25 12.48 -1.91
N ASN A 33 1.85 12.80 -0.67
CA ASN A 33 2.71 13.52 0.24
C ASN A 33 3.89 12.64 0.66
N PRO A 34 5.15 13.01 0.36
CA PRO A 34 6.30 12.22 0.77
C PRO A 34 6.61 12.36 2.27
N ASP A 35 6.00 13.34 2.95
CA ASP A 35 6.24 13.63 4.37
C ASP A 35 5.21 12.93 5.27
N THR A 36 5.60 12.64 6.53
CA THR A 36 4.71 12.03 7.54
C THR A 36 3.51 12.91 7.87
N GLU A 37 3.70 14.22 7.82
CA GLU A 37 2.66 15.21 8.09
C GLU A 37 2.37 16.04 6.83
N GLU A 38 1.11 16.43 6.65
CA GLU A 38 0.78 17.38 5.58
C GLU A 38 1.37 18.77 5.89
N PRO A 39 2.01 19.42 4.90
CA PRO A 39 2.52 20.76 5.11
C PRO A 39 1.35 21.71 5.44
N PRO A 40 1.47 22.52 6.52
CA PRO A 40 0.37 23.32 7.05
C PRO A 40 -0.04 24.47 6.12
N ASN A 41 0.80 24.80 5.14
CA ASN A 41 0.56 25.83 4.15
C ASN A 41 0.96 25.36 2.75
N LEU A 42 0.50 26.10 1.75
CA LEU A 42 0.89 25.92 0.34
C LEU A 42 2.19 26.70 0.05
N LYS A 43 3.18 26.65 0.95
CA LYS A 43 4.49 27.23 0.65
C LYS A 43 5.19 26.35 -0.37
N GLU A 44 5.84 26.96 -1.36
CA GLU A 44 6.67 26.22 -2.30
C GLU A 44 7.84 25.57 -1.53
N PRO A 45 8.07 24.25 -1.72
CA PRO A 45 9.15 23.56 -1.05
C PRO A 45 10.50 24.08 -1.55
N SER A 46 11.51 24.07 -0.68
CA SER A 46 12.88 24.41 -1.01
C SER A 46 13.80 23.23 -0.71
N LEU A 47 15.00 23.23 -1.29
CA LEU A 47 16.08 22.36 -0.87
C LEU A 47 16.50 22.65 0.58
N PRO A 48 17.11 21.68 1.27
CA PRO A 48 17.62 21.88 2.63
C PRO A 48 18.75 22.93 2.65
N ALA A 49 18.88 23.67 3.75
CA ALA A 49 19.80 24.80 3.84
C ALA A 49 21.28 24.40 3.75
N ASP A 50 21.60 23.17 4.17
CA ASP A 50 22.91 22.55 4.15
C ASP A 50 23.19 21.76 2.86
N TYR A 51 22.32 21.86 1.84
CA TYR A 51 22.40 21.08 0.59
C TYR A 51 23.81 21.06 -0.01
N GLU A 52 24.49 22.22 -0.11
CA GLU A 52 25.82 22.31 -0.72
C GLU A 52 26.88 21.45 -0.02
N THR A 53 26.70 21.20 1.28
CA THR A 53 27.63 20.44 2.13
C THR A 53 27.34 18.93 2.16
N LEU A 54 26.22 18.49 1.58
CA LEU A 54 25.81 17.09 1.55
C LEU A 54 26.73 16.24 0.64
N SER A 55 26.84 14.95 0.96
CA SER A 55 27.47 13.94 0.10
C SER A 55 26.67 13.75 -1.19
N GLY A 56 27.27 13.12 -2.21
CA GLY A 56 26.59 12.87 -3.49
C GLY A 56 25.29 12.07 -3.34
N GLU A 57 25.30 11.03 -2.50
CA GLU A 57 24.11 10.22 -2.19
C GLU A 57 23.04 11.04 -1.46
N ALA A 58 23.42 11.77 -0.41
CA ALA A 58 22.49 12.63 0.33
C ALA A 58 21.93 13.77 -0.53
N LYS A 59 22.68 14.28 -1.53
CA LYS A 59 22.15 15.23 -2.52
C LYS A 59 21.10 14.59 -3.41
N MET A 60 21.33 13.37 -3.91
CA MET A 60 20.33 12.65 -4.71
C MET A 60 19.03 12.41 -3.94
N GLU A 61 19.12 12.00 -2.68
CA GLU A 61 17.95 11.84 -1.80
C GLU A 61 17.22 13.17 -1.58
N ALA A 62 17.96 14.24 -1.29
CA ALA A 62 17.40 15.59 -1.12
C ALA A 62 16.71 16.08 -2.40
N ASP A 63 17.30 15.82 -3.57
CA ASP A 63 16.74 16.18 -4.88
C ASP A 63 15.46 15.39 -5.17
N GLU A 64 15.45 14.08 -4.92
CA GLU A 64 14.25 13.26 -5.09
C GLU A 64 13.11 13.73 -4.17
N LEU A 65 13.43 13.95 -2.90
CA LEU A 65 12.46 14.42 -1.91
C LEU A 65 11.91 15.81 -2.30
N HIS A 66 12.78 16.72 -2.71
CA HIS A 66 12.39 18.04 -3.21
C HIS A 66 11.48 17.93 -4.44
N ARG A 67 11.82 17.08 -5.41
CA ARG A 67 11.00 16.80 -6.60
C ARG A 67 9.60 16.29 -6.22
N ARG A 68 9.51 15.33 -5.29
CA ARG A 68 8.22 14.78 -4.82
C ARG A 68 7.36 15.85 -4.13
N ARG A 69 7.96 16.64 -3.22
CA ARG A 69 7.28 17.77 -2.56
C ARG A 69 6.79 18.80 -3.58
N LEU A 70 7.59 19.10 -4.60
CA LEU A 70 7.25 20.08 -5.63
C LEU A 70 6.07 19.60 -6.50
N LEU A 71 6.04 18.31 -6.84
CA LEU A 71 4.91 17.69 -7.54
C LEU A 71 3.62 17.77 -6.74
N LEU A 72 3.65 17.42 -5.44
CA LEU A 72 2.51 17.59 -4.53
C LEU A 72 2.07 19.07 -4.50
N HIS A 73 3.01 20.00 -4.33
CA HIS A 73 2.72 21.43 -4.25
C HIS A 73 1.97 21.92 -5.49
N TYR A 74 2.50 21.65 -6.69
CA TYR A 74 1.83 22.05 -7.94
C TYR A 74 0.49 21.34 -8.12
N TYR A 75 0.40 20.05 -7.78
CA TYR A 75 -0.87 19.32 -7.83
C TYR A 75 -1.93 20.00 -6.96
N ARG A 76 -1.60 20.35 -5.71
CA ARG A 76 -2.51 21.04 -4.79
C ARG A 76 -2.88 22.44 -5.28
N LEU A 77 -1.90 23.20 -5.80
CA LEU A 77 -2.12 24.55 -6.32
C LEU A 77 -3.10 24.55 -7.50
N PHE A 78 -2.83 23.73 -8.52
CA PHE A 78 -3.66 23.68 -9.73
C PHE A 78 -5.03 23.04 -9.45
N ASN A 79 -5.10 21.93 -8.72
CA ASN A 79 -6.39 21.32 -8.40
C ASN A 79 -7.24 22.18 -7.46
N GLY A 80 -6.60 22.91 -6.54
CA GLY A 80 -7.31 23.84 -5.64
C GLY A 80 -8.04 24.94 -6.40
N GLY A 81 -7.44 25.47 -7.48
CA GLY A 81 -8.05 26.51 -8.31
C GLY A 81 -8.98 25.97 -9.40
N LEU A 82 -8.60 24.88 -10.07
CA LEU A 82 -9.23 24.41 -11.30
C LEU A 82 -10.25 23.28 -11.08
N ASN A 83 -10.14 22.52 -10.00
CA ASN A 83 -10.94 21.32 -9.76
C ASN A 83 -11.66 21.38 -8.41
N LYS A 84 -12.66 22.25 -8.32
CA LYS A 84 -13.46 22.46 -7.10
C LYS A 84 -14.16 21.20 -6.60
N ALA A 85 -14.59 20.32 -7.50
CA ALA A 85 -15.21 19.05 -7.14
C ALA A 85 -14.21 18.13 -6.44
N HIS A 86 -13.01 17.99 -6.99
CA HIS A 86 -11.92 17.24 -6.35
C HIS A 86 -11.54 17.83 -5.00
N LEU A 87 -11.40 19.16 -4.89
CA LEU A 87 -11.11 19.81 -3.61
C LEU A 87 -12.22 19.57 -2.57
N SER A 88 -13.48 19.56 -2.98
CA SER A 88 -14.60 19.22 -2.10
C SER A 88 -14.53 17.77 -1.62
N ALA A 89 -14.19 16.84 -2.51
CA ALA A 89 -14.05 15.43 -2.16
C ALA A 89 -12.85 15.17 -1.23
N LEU A 90 -11.75 15.91 -1.39
CA LEU A 90 -10.60 15.85 -0.46
C LEU A 90 -10.93 16.32 0.96
N ARG A 91 -11.99 17.12 1.13
CA ARG A 91 -12.47 17.60 2.44
C ARG A 91 -13.49 16.67 3.10
N ASP A 92 -13.88 15.59 2.43
CA ASP A 92 -14.83 14.64 2.98
C ASP A 92 -14.19 13.87 4.14
N PRO A 93 -14.73 13.94 5.38
CA PRO A 93 -14.17 13.20 6.52
C PRO A 93 -14.21 11.68 6.32
N LEU A 94 -15.05 11.19 5.40
CA LEU A 94 -15.17 9.77 5.07
C LEU A 94 -14.31 9.36 3.87
N LEU A 95 -13.45 10.24 3.36
CA LEU A 95 -12.55 9.97 2.25
C LEU A 95 -11.65 8.75 2.53
N TYR A 96 -10.84 8.82 3.58
CA TYR A 96 -9.86 7.78 3.89
C TYR A 96 -10.50 6.44 4.25
N PRO A 97 -11.57 6.37 5.08
CA PRO A 97 -12.27 5.11 5.32
C PRO A 97 -12.81 4.46 4.04
N ARG A 98 -13.40 5.24 3.12
CA ARG A 98 -13.88 4.73 1.83
C ARG A 98 -12.75 4.26 0.93
N GLN A 99 -11.68 5.04 0.80
CA GLN A 99 -10.50 4.66 0.02
C GLN A 99 -9.89 3.37 0.55
N HIS A 100 -9.73 3.26 1.87
CA HIS A 100 -9.19 2.05 2.51
C HIS A 100 -10.08 0.84 2.22
N LEU A 101 -11.41 0.95 2.36
CA LEU A 101 -12.31 -0.15 2.01
C LEU A 101 -12.19 -0.57 0.54
N VAL A 102 -12.17 0.40 -0.39
CA VAL A 102 -12.06 0.13 -1.83
C VAL A 102 -10.71 -0.50 -2.18
N ASP A 103 -9.61 0.00 -1.61
CA ASP A 103 -8.27 -0.57 -1.80
C ASP A 103 -8.22 -2.03 -1.31
N ARG A 104 -8.70 -2.30 -0.09
CA ARG A 104 -8.71 -3.67 0.45
C ARG A 104 -9.65 -4.59 -0.31
N ALA A 105 -10.80 -4.09 -0.78
CA ALA A 105 -11.69 -4.86 -1.65
C ALA A 105 -11.11 -5.11 -3.05
N GLY A 106 -10.20 -4.25 -3.53
CA GLY A 106 -9.51 -4.42 -4.81
C GLY A 106 -8.33 -5.40 -4.78
N ARG A 107 -7.85 -5.77 -3.59
CA ARG A 107 -6.69 -6.65 -3.38
C ARG A 107 -7.07 -8.11 -3.06
N GLN A 108 -8.17 -8.61 -3.65
CA GLN A 108 -8.63 -9.99 -3.42
C GLN A 108 -7.58 -11.05 -3.78
N TRP A 109 -6.74 -10.74 -4.76
CA TRP A 109 -5.65 -11.61 -5.23
C TRP A 109 -4.50 -11.75 -4.20
N SER A 110 -4.42 -10.89 -3.18
CA SER A 110 -3.39 -10.96 -2.14
C SER A 110 -3.59 -12.09 -1.12
N GLY A 111 -4.74 -12.77 -1.15
CA GLY A 111 -5.10 -13.83 -0.21
C GLY A 111 -5.34 -13.37 1.24
N ASN A 112 -5.16 -12.08 1.54
CA ASN A 112 -5.29 -11.52 2.88
C ASN A 112 -6.69 -10.95 3.14
N LEU A 113 -7.61 -11.82 3.58
CA LEU A 113 -8.97 -11.41 3.97
C LEU A 113 -9.03 -10.64 5.29
N MET A 114 -7.99 -10.73 6.14
CA MET A 114 -7.97 -10.05 7.44
C MET A 114 -7.99 -8.54 7.28
N THR A 115 -7.22 -7.99 6.33
CA THR A 115 -7.20 -6.53 6.10
C THR A 115 -8.54 -6.01 5.57
N LEU A 116 -9.24 -6.79 4.74
CA LEU A 116 -10.58 -6.47 4.27
C LEU A 116 -11.62 -6.55 5.41
N LYS A 117 -11.57 -7.60 6.25
CA LYS A 117 -12.45 -7.71 7.43
C LYS A 117 -12.26 -6.50 8.37
N GLY A 118 -11.03 -6.07 8.61
CA GLY A 118 -10.75 -4.87 9.40
C GLY A 118 -11.29 -3.58 8.77
N ALA A 119 -11.18 -3.43 7.45
CA ALA A 119 -11.79 -2.32 6.74
C ALA A 119 -13.32 -2.31 6.88
N LEU A 120 -13.97 -3.47 6.77
CA LEU A 120 -15.41 -3.61 6.94
C LEU A 120 -15.86 -3.28 8.36
N ILE A 121 -15.17 -3.81 9.38
CA ILE A 121 -15.46 -3.54 10.80
C ILE A 121 -15.45 -2.03 11.05
N ARG A 122 -14.35 -1.35 10.68
CA ARG A 122 -14.25 0.12 10.80
C ARG A 122 -15.35 0.84 10.03
N MET A 123 -15.72 0.38 8.83
CA MET A 123 -16.81 0.98 8.07
C MET A 123 -18.20 0.80 8.69
N THR A 124 -18.41 -0.19 9.56
CA THR A 124 -19.66 -0.29 10.33
C THR A 124 -19.81 0.89 11.31
N GLU A 125 -18.70 1.39 11.87
CA GLU A 125 -18.68 2.56 12.77
C GLU A 125 -18.97 3.86 12.01
N TYR A 126 -18.51 3.96 10.76
CA TYR A 126 -18.78 5.11 9.88
C TYR A 126 -20.15 5.07 9.20
N TRP A 127 -20.87 3.94 9.27
CA TRP A 127 -22.15 3.75 8.58
C TRP A 127 -23.18 4.87 8.84
N PRO A 128 -23.40 5.34 10.08
CA PRO A 128 -24.36 6.41 10.35
C PRO A 128 -23.99 7.77 9.74
N ASN A 129 -22.73 7.94 9.33
CA ASN A 129 -22.21 9.18 8.75
C ASN A 129 -22.29 9.19 7.22
N LEU A 130 -22.55 8.05 6.59
CA LEU A 130 -22.68 7.95 5.14
C LEU A 130 -23.94 8.70 4.64
N PRO A 131 -23.91 9.25 3.42
CA PRO A 131 -25.13 9.78 2.80
C PRO A 131 -26.15 8.65 2.64
N ASP A 132 -27.43 8.98 2.83
CA ASP A 132 -28.57 8.10 2.59
C ASP A 132 -28.67 6.84 3.47
N THR A 133 -27.97 6.80 4.62
CA THR A 133 -28.02 5.65 5.56
C THR A 133 -28.82 5.90 6.84
N LYS A 134 -29.40 7.09 7.03
CA LYS A 134 -30.07 7.50 8.29
C LYS A 134 -31.17 6.54 8.76
N ASP A 135 -31.90 5.95 7.83
CA ASP A 135 -33.01 5.03 8.10
C ASP A 135 -32.70 3.58 7.67
N VAL A 136 -31.45 3.29 7.31
CA VAL A 136 -31.02 2.00 6.78
C VAL A 136 -30.03 1.37 7.76
N THR A 137 -30.38 0.18 8.26
CA THR A 137 -29.46 -0.61 9.09
C THR A 137 -28.24 -1.03 8.28
N CYS A 138 -27.05 -1.01 8.89
CA CYS A 138 -25.84 -1.47 8.24
C CYS A 138 -26.04 -2.93 7.77
N PRO A 139 -25.76 -3.25 6.48
CA PRO A 139 -25.97 -4.58 5.93
C PRO A 139 -24.97 -5.60 6.48
N VAL A 140 -23.86 -5.13 7.06
CA VAL A 140 -22.84 -5.97 7.68
C VAL A 140 -22.88 -5.73 9.19
N GLN A 141 -22.95 -6.82 9.94
CA GLN A 141 -22.96 -6.81 11.40
C GLN A 141 -22.02 -7.90 11.88
N PHE A 142 -21.30 -7.61 12.95
CA PHE A 142 -20.39 -8.54 13.59
C PHE A 142 -20.84 -8.76 15.03
N THR A 143 -20.76 -10.00 15.49
CA THR A 143 -20.97 -10.36 16.88
C THR A 143 -19.76 -9.93 17.72
N ASN A 144 -19.94 -9.74 19.02
CA ASN A 144 -18.83 -9.39 19.92
C ASN A 144 -17.72 -10.44 19.90
N ALA A 145 -18.07 -11.73 19.79
CA ALA A 145 -17.09 -12.81 19.68
C ALA A 145 -16.25 -12.71 18.38
N GLU A 146 -16.87 -12.36 17.25
CA GLU A 146 -16.16 -12.17 15.97
C GLU A 146 -15.24 -10.94 15.98
N LEU A 147 -15.58 -9.91 16.76
CA LEU A 147 -14.77 -8.71 16.94
C LEU A 147 -13.56 -9.00 17.84
N GLU A 148 -13.77 -9.68 18.98
CA GLU A 148 -12.71 -10.08 19.90
C GLU A 148 -11.67 -10.97 19.19
N GLU A 149 -12.13 -12.03 18.51
CA GLU A 149 -11.25 -12.90 17.70
C GLU A 149 -10.52 -12.11 16.60
N PHE A 150 -11.17 -11.12 16.00
CA PHE A 150 -10.55 -10.30 14.97
C PHE A 150 -9.44 -9.41 15.55
N PHE A 151 -9.68 -8.71 16.66
CA PHE A 151 -8.70 -7.80 17.24
C PHE A 151 -7.48 -8.53 17.80
N GLU A 152 -7.66 -9.70 18.39
CA GLU A 152 -6.54 -10.57 18.81
C GLU A 152 -5.62 -10.92 17.62
N LYS A 153 -6.21 -11.25 16.47
CA LYS A 153 -5.44 -11.56 15.25
C LYS A 153 -4.87 -10.33 14.56
N GLU A 154 -5.59 -9.21 14.55
CA GLU A 154 -5.12 -7.95 13.96
C GLU A 154 -3.88 -7.43 14.70
N GLU A 155 -3.85 -7.54 16.03
CA GLU A 155 -2.68 -7.15 16.83
C GLU A 155 -1.44 -7.99 16.48
N GLN A 156 -1.58 -9.31 16.37
CA GLN A 156 -0.48 -10.19 15.96
C GLN A 156 0.05 -9.83 14.57
N LEU A 157 -0.84 -9.59 13.60
CA LEU A 157 -0.45 -9.16 12.26
C LEU A 157 0.26 -7.81 12.26
N PHE A 158 -0.23 -6.86 13.07
CA PHE A 158 0.38 -5.55 13.21
C PHE A 158 1.81 -5.64 13.76
N GLN A 159 2.05 -6.51 14.75
CA GLN A 159 3.37 -6.77 15.31
C GLN A 159 4.33 -7.43 14.32
N LEU A 160 3.82 -8.20 13.36
CA LEU A 160 4.63 -8.85 12.32
C LEU A 160 5.00 -7.91 11.15
N ASN A 161 4.21 -6.86 10.90
CA ASN A 161 4.44 -5.94 9.77
C ASN A 161 5.86 -5.33 9.72
N PRO A 162 6.45 -4.83 10.82
CA PRO A 162 7.82 -4.31 10.81
C PRO A 162 8.86 -5.36 10.39
N VAL A 163 8.67 -6.60 10.84
CA VAL A 163 9.56 -7.72 10.51
C VAL A 163 9.49 -8.05 9.02
N VAL A 164 8.26 -8.17 8.48
CA VAL A 164 8.05 -8.43 7.05
C VAL A 164 8.58 -7.30 6.18
N ASN A 165 8.44 -6.04 6.61
CA ASN A 165 8.98 -4.89 5.88
C ASN A 165 10.52 -4.88 5.90
N LEU A 166 11.13 -5.20 7.05
CA LEU A 166 12.59 -5.36 7.13
C LEU A 166 13.08 -6.44 6.15
N TRP A 167 12.38 -7.58 6.08
CA TRP A 167 12.71 -8.63 5.12
C TRP A 167 12.56 -8.17 3.67
N ARG A 168 11.51 -7.40 3.35
CA ARG A 168 11.32 -6.81 2.01
C ARG A 168 12.47 -5.90 1.61
N GLU A 169 12.97 -5.08 2.54
CA GLU A 169 14.13 -4.22 2.32
C GLU A 169 15.38 -5.05 2.05
N GLN A 170 15.63 -6.10 2.86
CA GLN A 170 16.78 -6.99 2.71
C GLN A 170 16.81 -7.68 1.34
N ILE A 171 15.66 -8.16 0.85
CA ILE A 171 15.55 -8.84 -0.44
C ILE A 171 15.59 -7.90 -1.65
N GLY A 172 15.79 -6.60 -1.46
CA GLY A 172 15.96 -5.63 -2.55
C GLY A 172 14.75 -4.72 -2.79
N GLY A 173 13.91 -4.52 -1.77
CA GLY A 173 12.81 -3.55 -1.79
C GLY A 173 11.60 -4.03 -2.57
N ALA A 174 11.22 -5.30 -2.42
CA ALA A 174 10.00 -5.81 -3.04
C ALA A 174 8.78 -5.00 -2.55
N SER A 175 7.87 -4.66 -3.46
CA SER A 175 6.64 -3.96 -3.10
C SER A 175 5.76 -4.81 -2.18
N GLU A 176 4.74 -4.19 -1.56
CA GLU A 176 3.77 -4.94 -0.77
C GLU A 176 3.07 -6.07 -1.52
N ASP A 177 2.97 -5.87 -2.83
CA ASP A 177 2.33 -6.72 -3.81
C ASP A 177 3.30 -7.76 -4.40
N GLY A 178 4.54 -7.85 -3.89
CA GLY A 178 5.56 -8.81 -4.33
C GLY A 178 6.32 -8.39 -5.60
N TRP A 179 5.99 -7.26 -6.21
CA TRP A 179 6.72 -6.77 -7.40
C TRP A 179 8.15 -6.37 -7.09
N ILE A 180 9.04 -6.74 -8.01
CA ILE A 180 10.42 -6.29 -8.08
C ILE A 180 10.78 -5.94 -9.52
N SER A 181 11.76 -5.06 -9.73
CA SER A 181 12.27 -4.78 -11.07
C SER A 181 12.91 -6.02 -11.69
N ASN A 182 12.77 -6.18 -13.01
CA ASN A 182 13.36 -7.30 -13.75
C ASN A 182 14.88 -7.39 -13.53
N GLU A 183 15.56 -6.24 -13.44
CA GLU A 183 17.01 -6.14 -13.22
C GLU A 183 17.43 -6.71 -11.86
N ASN A 184 16.58 -6.57 -10.84
CA ASN A 184 16.86 -7.02 -9.48
C ASN A 184 16.26 -8.40 -9.16
N TYR A 185 15.47 -8.98 -10.07
CA TYR A 185 14.71 -10.20 -9.83
C TYR A 185 15.59 -11.38 -9.38
N GLU A 186 16.65 -11.70 -10.15
CA GLU A 186 17.54 -12.82 -9.81
C GLU A 186 18.27 -12.59 -8.48
N SER A 187 18.71 -11.34 -8.23
CA SER A 187 19.36 -11.00 -6.95
C SER A 187 18.39 -11.17 -5.78
N ALA A 188 17.13 -10.76 -5.94
CA ALA A 188 16.14 -10.90 -4.88
C ALA A 188 15.75 -12.34 -4.63
N ARG A 189 15.62 -13.17 -5.68
CA ARG A 189 15.38 -14.61 -5.51
C ARG A 189 16.48 -15.26 -4.69
N GLN A 190 17.74 -14.91 -4.99
CA GLN A 190 18.87 -15.40 -4.20
C GLN A 190 18.78 -14.95 -2.74
N LYS A 191 18.49 -13.67 -2.50
CA LYS A 191 18.34 -13.10 -1.15
C LYS A 191 17.16 -13.70 -0.37
N VAL A 192 16.07 -14.06 -1.02
CA VAL A 192 14.93 -14.76 -0.39
C VAL A 192 15.37 -16.12 0.15
N VAL A 193 16.17 -16.87 -0.63
CA VAL A 193 16.74 -18.16 -0.20
C VAL A 193 17.71 -17.95 0.96
N GLU A 194 18.65 -17.02 0.84
CA GLU A 194 19.62 -16.69 1.89
C GLU A 194 18.93 -16.26 3.20
N LEU A 195 17.87 -15.46 3.10
CA LEU A 195 17.09 -15.03 4.25
C LEU A 195 16.40 -16.22 4.92
N MET A 196 15.76 -17.10 4.15
CA MET A 196 15.14 -18.32 4.68
C MET A 196 16.16 -19.20 5.40
N GLU A 197 17.32 -19.46 4.78
CA GLU A 197 18.40 -20.25 5.38
C GLU A 197 18.90 -19.63 6.69
N SER A 198 19.04 -18.30 6.73
CA SER A 198 19.46 -17.60 7.95
C SER A 198 18.46 -17.73 9.09
N LEU A 199 17.15 -17.70 8.79
CA LEU A 199 16.10 -17.84 9.79
C LEU A 199 15.98 -19.29 10.29
N ILE A 200 16.16 -20.27 9.41
CA ILE A 200 16.24 -21.69 9.80
C ILE A 200 17.45 -21.93 10.71
N ALA A 201 18.60 -21.32 10.43
CA ALA A 201 19.78 -21.44 11.26
C ALA A 201 19.56 -20.87 12.67
N ILE A 202 18.79 -19.78 12.80
CA ILE A 202 18.41 -19.17 14.09
C ILE A 202 17.48 -20.07 14.91
N ALA A 203 16.66 -20.91 14.25
CA ALA A 203 15.81 -21.87 14.95
C ALA A 203 16.60 -23.03 15.61
N GLU A 204 17.93 -23.12 15.40
CA GLU A 204 18.83 -24.09 16.04
C GLU A 204 18.37 -25.57 15.95
N GLY A 205 17.57 -25.91 14.92
CA GLY A 205 17.05 -27.25 14.70
C GLY A 205 15.73 -27.56 15.43
N ASP A 206 15.08 -26.56 16.04
CA ASP A 206 13.72 -26.69 16.56
C ASP A 206 12.73 -26.95 15.40
N GLN A 207 12.15 -28.15 15.38
CA GLN A 207 11.25 -28.57 14.32
C GLN A 207 9.92 -27.81 14.34
N GLU A 208 9.46 -27.33 15.50
CA GLU A 208 8.23 -26.56 15.60
C GLU A 208 8.42 -25.17 15.02
N ASP A 209 9.53 -24.50 15.37
CA ASP A 209 9.87 -23.17 14.84
C ASP A 209 10.12 -23.21 13.33
N ILE A 210 10.84 -24.21 12.83
CA ILE A 210 11.07 -24.40 11.39
C ILE A 210 9.73 -24.62 10.67
N ALA A 211 8.85 -25.48 11.20
CA ALA A 211 7.55 -25.73 10.59
C ALA A 211 6.66 -24.48 10.58
N LEU A 212 6.71 -23.66 11.63
CA LEU A 212 6.00 -22.38 11.70
C LEU A 212 6.55 -21.36 10.70
N LEU A 213 7.87 -21.24 10.59
CA LEU A 213 8.55 -20.38 9.62
C LEU A 213 8.19 -20.77 8.19
N GLU A 214 8.32 -22.05 7.85
CA GLU A 214 7.95 -22.57 6.54
C GLU A 214 6.48 -22.27 6.26
N LYS A 215 5.58 -22.62 7.19
CA LYS A 215 4.12 -22.41 7.06
C LYS A 215 3.74 -20.94 6.88
N GLY A 216 4.42 -20.04 7.58
CA GLY A 216 4.17 -18.60 7.57
C GLY A 216 4.95 -17.82 6.53
N TRP A 217 5.77 -18.47 5.70
CA TRP A 217 6.69 -17.78 4.78
C TRP A 217 5.95 -16.86 3.79
N PRO A 218 6.22 -15.54 3.81
CA PRO A 218 5.47 -14.59 2.98
C PRO A 218 5.96 -14.51 1.53
N PHE A 219 7.16 -15.01 1.22
CA PHE A 219 7.79 -14.91 -0.11
C PHE A 219 7.79 -16.24 -0.86
N ARG A 220 6.68 -16.98 -0.79
CA ARG A 220 6.54 -18.22 -1.54
C ARG A 220 6.34 -17.92 -3.02
N ASP A 221 7.13 -18.56 -3.87
CA ASP A 221 6.84 -18.62 -5.29
C ASP A 221 5.49 -19.35 -5.45
N GLN A 222 4.46 -18.61 -5.87
CA GLN A 222 3.25 -19.24 -6.37
C GLN A 222 3.57 -19.64 -7.81
N GLU A 223 3.73 -20.95 -8.05
CA GLU A 223 3.64 -21.48 -9.39
C GLU A 223 2.27 -21.05 -9.93
N GLY A 224 2.28 -20.14 -10.91
CA GLY A 224 1.05 -19.75 -11.58
C GLY A 224 0.48 -20.99 -12.24
N ASP A 225 -0.66 -21.47 -11.76
CA ASP A 225 -1.46 -22.44 -12.48
C ASP A 225 -1.72 -21.87 -13.89
N ASN A 226 -1.09 -22.50 -14.89
CA ASN A 226 -1.36 -22.28 -16.31
C ASN A 226 -2.66 -22.97 -16.71
#